data_AF-A0A9N8DF89-F1
#
_entry.id   AF-A0A9N8DF89-F1
#
_cell.length_a   1.000
_cell.length_b   1.000
_cell.length_c   1.000
_cell.angle_alpha   90.00
_cell.angle_beta   90.00
_cell.angle_gamma   90.00
#
_symmetry.space_group_name_H-M   'P 1'
#
loop_
_entity.id
_entity.type
_entity.pdbx_description
1 polymer ?
#
loop_
_entity_poly.entity_id
_entity_poly.type
_entity_poly.pdbx_seq_one_letter_code
_entity_poly.pdbx_strand_id
1 'polypeptide(L)'
;MDAAAGQLEEYEKQLADIEALLEATPEDESLLSVKKDLVELVELTRGELKNSPVATEAASAEQEEQQQDTADGAQNDGYAAVAAAALPVAEIAGDTEGFAVGTTETAAAERPKKKSKTVKEFEIPQRLLPAETDTETEANKKKRAIKALKRTHRSQVKEQESNKKQKSWQSFQKKKKVGGTSIFSTGDGESKIGVVTGRKKTSFKERTRHKK
;
A
#
# COMPACT_ATOMS: atom_id res chain seq x y z
N MET A 1 18.54 -9.33 -22.68
CA MET A 1 17.14 -9.70 -22.45
C MET A 1 16.58 -8.66 -21.52
N ASP A 2 15.84 -7.71 -22.08
CA ASP A 2 15.24 -6.61 -21.33
C ASP A 2 14.24 -7.16 -20.33
N ALA A 3 14.57 -7.07 -19.03
CA ALA A 3 13.74 -7.63 -17.96
C ALA A 3 12.31 -7.07 -17.99
N ALA A 4 12.14 -5.81 -18.41
CA ALA A 4 10.83 -5.17 -18.54
C ALA A 4 9.96 -5.76 -19.67
N ALA A 5 10.56 -6.24 -20.77
CA ALA A 5 9.81 -6.86 -21.86
C ALA A 5 9.27 -8.24 -21.46
N GLY A 6 10.08 -9.06 -20.77
CA GLY A 6 9.64 -10.36 -20.26
C GLY A 6 8.53 -10.23 -19.20
N GLN A 7 8.63 -9.23 -18.33
CA GLN A 7 7.57 -8.93 -17.35
C GLN A 7 6.27 -8.50 -18.01
N LEU A 8 6.34 -7.71 -19.10
CA LEU A 8 5.17 -7.28 -19.84
C LEU A 8 4.39 -8.48 -20.40
N GLU A 9 5.09 -9.42 -21.04
CA GLU A 9 4.47 -10.65 -21.57
C GLU A 9 3.83 -11.49 -20.46
N GLU A 10 4.42 -11.54 -19.27
CA GLU A 10 3.85 -12.26 -18.13
C GLU A 10 2.56 -11.60 -17.62
N TYR A 11 2.52 -10.27 -17.52
CA TYR A 11 1.31 -9.54 -17.14
C TYR A 11 0.18 -9.69 -18.18
N GLU A 12 0.52 -9.72 -19.46
CA GLU A 12 -0.46 -9.95 -20.53
C GLU A 12 -1.06 -11.36 -20.47
N LYS A 13 -0.26 -12.38 -20.15
CA LYS A 13 -0.75 -13.75 -19.92
C LYS A 13 -1.69 -13.81 -18.71
N GLN A 14 -1.30 -13.20 -17.59
CA GLN A 14 -2.14 -13.15 -16.38
C GLN A 14 -3.48 -12.44 -16.64
N LEU A 15 -3.47 -11.39 -17.46
CA LEU A 15 -4.67 -10.69 -17.87
C LEU A 15 -5.59 -11.61 -18.68
N ALA A 16 -5.06 -12.36 -19.64
CA ALA A 16 -5.84 -13.33 -20.43
C ALA A 16 -6.48 -14.41 -19.55
N ASP A 17 -5.73 -14.95 -18.58
CA ASP A 17 -6.27 -15.95 -17.63
C ASP A 17 -7.42 -15.38 -16.78
N ILE A 18 -7.29 -14.13 -16.33
CA ILE A 18 -8.35 -13.45 -15.55
C ILE A 18 -9.57 -13.15 -16.42
N GLU A 19 -9.38 -12.77 -17.69
CA GLU A 19 -10.49 -12.58 -18.62
C GLU A 19 -11.25 -13.88 -18.85
N ALA A 20 -10.56 -15.02 -19.00
CA ALA A 20 -11.19 -16.33 -19.09
C ALA A 20 -11.98 -16.69 -17.81
N LEU A 21 -11.47 -16.35 -16.62
CA LEU A 21 -12.21 -16.53 -15.37
C LEU A 21 -13.43 -15.61 -15.27
N LEU A 22 -13.33 -14.37 -15.76
CA LEU A 22 -14.45 -13.42 -15.80
C LEU A 22 -15.55 -13.83 -16.78
N GLU A 23 -15.22 -14.55 -17.86
CA GLU A 23 -16.23 -15.16 -18.74
C GLU A 23 -17.06 -16.21 -18.01
N ALA A 24 -16.44 -17.00 -17.12
CA ALA A 24 -17.15 -17.98 -16.30
C ALA A 24 -17.92 -17.32 -15.13
N THR A 25 -17.37 -16.26 -14.53
CA THR A 25 -17.97 -15.55 -13.38
C THR A 25 -17.90 -14.03 -13.56
N PRO A 26 -18.86 -13.43 -14.31
CA PRO A 26 -18.80 -12.01 -14.66
C PRO A 26 -19.09 -11.04 -13.50
N GLU A 27 -19.64 -11.53 -12.38
CA GLU A 27 -19.99 -10.70 -11.22
C GLU A 27 -18.94 -10.72 -10.10
N ASP A 28 -17.80 -11.39 -10.29
CA ASP A 28 -16.75 -11.39 -9.27
C ASP A 28 -16.03 -10.02 -9.20
N GLU A 29 -16.44 -9.22 -8.23
CA GLU A 29 -15.86 -7.90 -7.95
C GLU A 29 -14.34 -7.97 -7.71
N SER A 30 -13.82 -9.10 -7.20
CA SER A 30 -12.40 -9.25 -6.93
C SER A 30 -11.58 -9.38 -8.21
N LEU A 31 -12.01 -10.23 -9.15
CA LEU A 31 -11.38 -10.40 -10.47
C LEU A 31 -11.45 -9.12 -11.29
N LEU A 32 -12.56 -8.38 -11.21
CA LEU A 32 -12.70 -7.08 -11.87
C LEU A 32 -11.73 -6.02 -11.31
N SER A 33 -11.41 -6.07 -10.01
CA SER A 33 -10.39 -5.20 -9.42
C SER A 33 -9.00 -5.57 -9.91
N VAL A 34 -8.64 -6.86 -9.87
CA VAL A 34 -7.32 -7.33 -10.31
C VAL A 34 -7.09 -7.05 -11.79
N LYS A 35 -8.12 -7.23 -12.64
CA LYS A 35 -8.05 -6.86 -14.06
C LYS A 35 -7.69 -5.38 -14.24
N LYS A 36 -8.31 -4.48 -13.48
CA LYS A 36 -8.00 -3.04 -13.55
C LYS A 36 -6.56 -2.76 -13.13
N ASP A 37 -6.14 -3.32 -12.01
CA ASP A 37 -4.78 -3.13 -11.49
C ASP A 37 -3.73 -3.66 -12.48
N LEU A 38 -3.96 -4.82 -13.12
CA LEU A 38 -3.05 -5.38 -14.14
C LEU A 38 -3.00 -4.53 -15.41
N VAL A 39 -4.13 -3.99 -15.87
CA VAL A 39 -4.14 -3.06 -17.01
C VAL A 39 -3.29 -1.83 -16.70
N GLU A 40 -3.43 -1.25 -15.50
CA GLU A 40 -2.60 -0.12 -15.07
C GLU A 40 -1.10 -0.47 -15.03
N LEU A 41 -0.74 -1.67 -14.57
CA LEU A 41 0.65 -2.14 -14.57
C LEU A 41 1.21 -2.30 -15.99
N VAL A 42 0.45 -2.92 -16.89
CA VAL A 42 0.82 -3.09 -18.30
C VAL A 42 1.05 -1.73 -18.97
N GLU A 43 0.17 -0.76 -18.72
CA GLU A 43 0.32 0.60 -19.24
C GLU A 43 1.58 1.30 -18.70
N LEU A 44 1.87 1.13 -17.41
CA LEU A 44 3.05 1.71 -16.77
C LEU A 44 4.34 1.11 -17.32
N THR A 45 4.40 -0.22 -17.46
CA THR A 45 5.54 -0.94 -18.03
C THR A 45 5.73 -0.63 -19.52
N ARG A 46 4.65 -0.55 -20.31
CA ARG A 46 4.71 -0.09 -21.71
C ARG A 46 5.22 1.35 -21.81
N GLY A 47 4.79 2.22 -20.89
CA GLY A 47 5.26 3.60 -20.80
C GLY A 47 6.74 3.70 -20.47
N GLU A 48 7.24 2.84 -19.59
CA GLU A 48 8.66 2.76 -19.22
C GLU A 48 9.53 2.27 -20.39
N LEU A 49 9.06 1.27 -21.14
CA LEU A 49 9.69 0.82 -22.39
C LEU A 49 9.72 1.95 -23.44
N LYS A 50 8.64 2.72 -23.58
CA LYS A 50 8.55 3.83 -24.55
C LYS A 50 9.39 5.05 -24.17
N ASN A 51 9.60 5.28 -22.88
CA ASN A 51 10.37 6.42 -22.36
C ASN A 51 11.84 6.09 -22.09
N SER A 52 12.28 4.84 -22.24
CA SER A 52 13.69 4.45 -22.16
C SER A 52 14.44 4.85 -23.45
N PRO A 53 15.41 5.78 -23.39
CA PRO A 53 16.08 6.33 -24.57
C PRO A 53 17.25 5.44 -25.05
N VAL A 54 16.98 4.16 -25.35
CA VAL A 54 18.01 3.23 -25.88
C VAL A 54 17.61 2.60 -27.24
N ALA A 55 16.50 3.00 -27.86
CA ALA A 55 16.11 2.46 -29.16
C ALA A 55 15.46 3.47 -30.11
N THR A 56 16.12 4.63 -30.32
CA THR A 56 15.79 5.55 -31.42
C THR A 56 16.93 5.63 -32.45
N GLU A 57 17.45 4.48 -32.87
CA GLU A 57 18.19 4.33 -34.14
C GLU A 57 17.93 2.92 -34.71
N ALA A 58 16.73 2.70 -35.24
CA ALA A 58 16.46 1.60 -36.17
C ALA A 58 15.13 1.84 -36.90
N ALA A 59 15.06 2.94 -37.65
CA ALA A 59 14.00 3.16 -38.63
C ALA A 59 14.64 3.50 -39.97
N SER A 60 14.94 2.48 -40.78
CA SER A 60 14.90 2.50 -42.26
C SER A 60 15.40 1.16 -42.84
N ALA A 61 14.78 0.74 -43.95
CA ALA A 61 15.07 -0.43 -44.80
C ALA A 61 14.65 -1.79 -44.18
N GLU A 62 13.91 -2.69 -44.81
CA GLU A 62 13.58 -2.92 -46.23
C GLU A 62 12.37 -3.89 -46.33
N GLN A 63 11.89 -4.07 -47.56
CA GLN A 63 10.61 -4.65 -48.01
C GLN A 63 10.47 -6.19 -47.88
N GLU A 64 9.22 -6.63 -48.06
CA GLU A 64 8.69 -7.82 -48.80
C GLU A 64 9.65 -9.01 -49.02
N GLU A 65 9.30 -10.29 -48.79
CA GLU A 65 8.24 -11.06 -49.46
C GLU A 65 8.25 -12.54 -48.95
N GLN A 66 7.13 -13.28 -49.19
CA GLN A 66 6.95 -14.76 -49.27
C GLN A 66 6.82 -15.57 -47.94
N GLN A 67 5.65 -16.18 -47.64
CA GLN A 67 5.15 -17.52 -48.06
C GLN A 67 6.12 -18.67 -47.66
N GLN A 68 5.79 -19.82 -47.08
CA GLN A 68 4.58 -20.65 -46.97
C GLN A 68 4.88 -21.79 -45.95
N ASP A 69 3.81 -22.47 -45.49
CA ASP A 69 3.67 -23.84 -44.96
C ASP A 69 4.92 -24.70 -44.66
N THR A 70 4.93 -25.38 -43.50
CA THR A 70 4.69 -26.84 -43.44
C THR A 70 4.45 -27.31 -42.00
N ALA A 71 3.68 -28.40 -41.92
CA ALA A 71 3.15 -29.07 -40.75
C ALA A 71 4.14 -30.00 -40.02
N ASP A 72 3.63 -30.49 -38.88
CA ASP A 72 3.83 -31.83 -38.32
C ASP A 72 4.89 -32.04 -37.23
N GLY A 73 4.46 -32.71 -36.16
CA GLY A 73 5.31 -33.69 -35.49
C GLY A 73 5.70 -33.48 -34.03
N ALA A 74 4.92 -34.11 -33.14
CA ALA A 74 5.39 -34.96 -32.03
C ALA A 74 5.75 -34.37 -30.65
N GLN A 75 4.84 -34.64 -29.71
CA GLN A 75 5.03 -35.41 -28.46
C GLN A 75 6.23 -35.06 -27.54
N ASN A 76 5.92 -34.64 -26.32
CA ASN A 76 6.49 -35.31 -25.14
C ASN A 76 5.57 -35.20 -23.92
N ASP A 77 5.23 -36.36 -23.38
CA ASP A 77 4.46 -36.58 -22.17
C ASP A 77 5.31 -36.42 -20.90
N GLY A 78 4.69 -35.85 -19.87
CA GLY A 78 4.63 -36.42 -18.52
C GLY A 78 5.91 -36.72 -17.74
N TYR A 79 6.15 -35.92 -16.69
CA TYR A 79 6.56 -36.46 -15.40
C TYR A 79 5.76 -35.82 -14.26
N ALA A 80 5.06 -36.68 -13.54
CA ALA A 80 4.27 -36.38 -12.36
C ALA A 80 5.13 -36.37 -11.08
N ALA A 81 4.73 -35.50 -10.15
CA ALA A 81 4.63 -35.70 -8.70
C ALA A 81 5.82 -36.28 -7.89
N VAL A 82 6.32 -35.48 -6.95
CA VAL A 82 6.66 -35.86 -5.55
C VAL A 82 6.69 -34.56 -4.72
N ALA A 83 5.75 -34.34 -3.80
CA ALA A 83 5.72 -34.80 -2.40
C ALA A 83 6.61 -34.00 -1.42
N ALA A 84 5.93 -33.23 -0.55
CA ALA A 84 6.15 -33.04 0.90
C ALA A 84 7.47 -32.46 1.50
N ALA A 85 7.28 -31.80 2.65
CA ALA A 85 8.23 -31.33 3.68
C ALA A 85 8.77 -29.87 3.50
N ALA A 86 8.34 -28.86 4.27
CA ALA A 86 8.55 -28.56 5.70
C ALA A 86 9.87 -27.81 6.03
N LEU A 87 9.78 -26.45 6.12
CA LEU A 87 10.54 -25.45 6.94
C LEU A 87 12.10 -25.42 6.86
N PRO A 88 12.86 -24.35 7.24
CA PRO A 88 12.56 -23.21 8.14
C PRO A 88 13.12 -21.79 7.78
N VAL A 89 12.65 -20.79 8.54
CA VAL A 89 13.29 -19.57 9.10
C VAL A 89 14.56 -18.97 8.45
N ALA A 90 14.45 -17.69 8.04
CA ALA A 90 15.49 -16.63 8.08
C ALA A 90 14.76 -15.28 8.00
N GLU A 91 14.62 -14.47 9.05
CA GLU A 91 15.61 -13.56 9.66
C GLU A 91 16.46 -12.79 8.63
N ILE A 92 15.99 -11.59 8.25
CA ILE A 92 16.84 -10.54 7.69
C ILE A 92 16.56 -9.27 8.50
N ALA A 93 17.35 -9.09 9.55
CA ALA A 93 17.75 -7.78 10.02
C ALA A 93 18.71 -7.20 8.96
N GLY A 94 18.57 -5.92 8.63
CA GLY A 94 19.48 -5.26 7.70
C GLY A 94 19.03 -3.87 7.30
N ASP A 95 19.65 -2.89 7.93
CA ASP A 95 19.76 -1.48 7.58
C ASP A 95 19.62 -1.15 6.09
N THR A 96 18.84 -0.11 5.78
CA THR A 96 19.17 0.80 4.67
C THR A 96 19.09 2.24 5.16
N GLU A 97 20.27 2.78 5.40
CA GLU A 97 20.51 4.20 5.54
C GLU A 97 20.19 4.97 4.26
N GLY A 98 19.81 6.23 4.43
CA GLY A 98 20.32 7.34 3.63
C GLY A 98 20.09 7.33 2.11
N PHE A 99 19.02 7.98 1.67
CA PHE A 99 19.08 8.72 0.41
C PHE A 99 18.56 10.15 0.61
N ALA A 100 19.52 11.08 0.62
CA ALA A 100 19.31 12.52 0.60
C ALA A 100 19.63 13.04 -0.81
N VAL A 101 18.62 13.53 -1.53
CA VAL A 101 18.69 14.50 -2.64
C VAL A 101 17.28 15.12 -2.68
N GLY A 102 17.02 16.42 -2.59
CA GLY A 102 17.67 17.55 -3.25
C GLY A 102 16.65 18.19 -4.20
N THR A 103 15.96 19.22 -3.70
CA THR A 103 15.50 20.45 -4.37
C THR A 103 14.93 20.39 -5.81
N THR A 104 13.70 20.88 -6.00
CA THR A 104 13.39 22.00 -6.93
C THR A 104 12.00 22.58 -6.65
N GLU A 105 11.98 23.87 -6.34
CA GLU A 105 10.79 24.73 -6.45
C GLU A 105 10.43 24.88 -7.93
N THR A 106 9.15 24.78 -8.27
CA THR A 106 8.50 25.62 -9.28
C THR A 106 6.98 25.48 -9.21
N ALA A 107 6.31 26.62 -9.48
CA ALA A 107 4.93 26.79 -9.92
C ALA A 107 3.80 26.54 -8.88
N ALA A 108 3.38 27.66 -8.30
CA ALA A 108 2.06 27.85 -7.73
C ALA A 108 0.98 27.65 -8.80
N ALA A 109 0.33 26.48 -8.77
CA ALA A 109 -1.00 26.27 -9.34
C ALA A 109 -1.92 25.85 -8.18
N GLU A 110 -3.00 26.60 -7.96
CA GLU A 110 -4.00 26.33 -6.93
C GLU A 110 -4.55 24.90 -7.10
N ARG A 111 -4.04 23.97 -6.29
CA ARG A 111 -4.56 22.60 -6.25
C ARG A 111 -5.94 22.66 -5.59
N PRO A 112 -6.99 22.08 -6.19
CA PRO A 112 -8.29 22.00 -5.55
C PRO A 112 -8.12 21.28 -4.21
N LYS A 113 -8.55 21.94 -3.13
CA LYS A 113 -8.48 21.39 -1.77
C LYS A 113 -9.23 20.06 -1.76
N LYS A 114 -8.50 18.95 -1.90
CA LYS A 114 -9.03 17.59 -1.73
C LYS A 114 -9.61 17.53 -0.32
N LYS A 115 -10.93 17.60 -0.22
CA LYS A 115 -11.68 17.49 1.04
C LYS A 115 -11.15 16.25 1.75
N SER A 116 -10.58 16.43 2.94
CA SER A 116 -10.09 15.32 3.75
C SER A 116 -11.24 14.33 3.91
N LYS A 117 -11.06 13.09 3.45
CA LYS A 117 -12.02 11.99 3.65
C LYS A 117 -12.23 11.86 5.16
N THR A 118 -13.26 12.48 5.69
CA THR A 118 -13.77 12.20 7.03
C THR A 118 -14.23 10.74 7.01
N VAL A 119 -13.80 9.94 8.00
CA VAL A 119 -14.34 8.58 8.15
C VAL A 119 -15.87 8.69 8.13
N LYS A 120 -16.52 8.09 7.12
CA LYS A 120 -17.98 8.01 7.11
C LYS A 120 -18.41 7.21 8.34
N GLU A 121 -19.53 7.61 8.92
CA GLU A 121 -20.14 6.88 10.04
C GLU A 121 -20.34 5.41 9.67
N PHE A 122 -20.10 4.51 10.62
CA PHE A 122 -20.04 3.07 10.35
C PHE A 122 -21.44 2.53 10.02
N GLU A 123 -21.74 2.38 8.73
CA GLU A 123 -22.94 1.69 8.27
C GLU A 123 -22.62 0.20 8.08
N ILE A 124 -23.37 -0.67 8.77
CA ILE A 124 -23.25 -2.12 8.60
C ILE A 124 -23.86 -2.45 7.23
N PRO A 125 -23.13 -3.11 6.31
CA PRO A 125 -23.69 -3.48 5.02
C PRO A 125 -24.93 -4.35 5.20
N GLN A 126 -26.01 -4.03 4.48
CA GLN A 126 -27.31 -4.70 4.61
C GLN A 126 -27.23 -6.22 4.42
N ARG A 127 -26.32 -6.70 3.56
CA ARG A 127 -26.05 -8.14 3.34
C ARG A 127 -25.56 -8.89 4.58
N LEU A 128 -24.99 -8.19 5.56
CA LEU A 128 -24.47 -8.77 6.80
C LEU A 128 -25.46 -8.71 7.97
N LEU A 129 -26.65 -8.14 7.77
CA LEU A 129 -27.68 -8.17 8.81
C LEU A 129 -28.21 -9.60 8.96
N PRO A 130 -28.29 -10.14 10.19
CA PRO A 130 -28.90 -11.45 10.42
C PRO A 130 -30.39 -11.37 10.06
N ALA A 131 -30.80 -12.12 9.04
CA ALA A 131 -32.22 -12.31 8.73
C ALA A 131 -32.75 -13.49 9.55
N GLU A 132 -34.04 -13.48 9.89
CA GLU A 132 -34.67 -14.56 10.69
C GLU A 132 -34.72 -15.90 9.94
N THR A 133 -34.40 -15.91 8.65
CA THR A 133 -34.33 -17.09 7.79
C THR A 133 -32.97 -17.78 7.77
N ASP A 134 -31.91 -17.16 8.32
CA ASP A 134 -30.55 -17.71 8.27
C ASP A 134 -30.35 -18.86 9.28
N THR A 135 -29.60 -19.88 8.89
CA THR A 135 -29.19 -20.95 9.82
C THR A 135 -28.25 -20.40 10.91
N GLU A 136 -28.23 -21.00 12.11
CA GLU A 136 -27.40 -20.53 13.24
C GLU A 136 -25.92 -20.38 12.87
N THR A 137 -25.43 -21.22 11.95
CA THR A 137 -24.05 -21.20 11.47
C THR A 137 -23.76 -19.97 10.59
N GLU A 138 -24.69 -19.58 9.74
CA GLU A 138 -24.58 -18.40 8.85
C GLU A 138 -24.76 -17.10 9.64
N ALA A 139 -25.70 -17.08 10.60
CA ALA A 139 -25.86 -15.96 11.52
C ALA A 139 -24.57 -15.72 12.33
N ASN A 140 -23.87 -16.77 12.75
CA ASN A 140 -22.59 -16.65 13.44
C ASN A 140 -21.46 -16.15 12.52
N LYS A 141 -21.43 -16.56 11.25
CA LYS A 141 -20.50 -16.01 10.24
C LYS A 141 -20.75 -14.51 10.04
N LYS A 142 -22.01 -14.10 9.84
CA LYS A 142 -22.43 -12.68 9.72
C LYS A 142 -22.05 -11.87 10.95
N LYS A 143 -22.33 -12.36 12.17
CA LYS A 143 -21.93 -11.72 13.44
C LYS A 143 -20.42 -11.54 13.56
N ARG A 144 -19.62 -12.54 13.15
CA ARG A 144 -18.14 -12.45 13.15
C ARG A 144 -17.66 -11.42 12.14
N ALA A 145 -18.23 -11.40 10.93
CA ALA A 145 -17.89 -10.44 9.91
C ALA A 145 -18.25 -9.01 10.32
N ILE A 146 -19.42 -8.78 10.96
CA ILE A 146 -19.77 -7.47 11.54
C ILE A 146 -18.75 -7.05 12.60
N LYS A 147 -18.33 -7.97 13.50
CA LYS A 147 -17.32 -7.66 14.53
C LYS A 147 -15.96 -7.32 13.92
N ALA A 148 -15.55 -8.04 12.88
CA ALA A 148 -14.32 -7.75 12.14
C ALA A 148 -14.37 -6.35 11.51
N LEU A 149 -15.47 -6.02 10.82
CA LEU A 149 -15.70 -4.71 10.21
C LEU A 149 -15.70 -3.58 11.26
N LYS A 150 -16.33 -3.80 12.43
CA LYS A 150 -16.29 -2.83 13.54
C LYS A 150 -14.86 -2.65 14.08
N ARG A 151 -14.07 -3.72 14.15
CA ARG A 151 -12.68 -3.66 14.62
C ARG A 151 -11.81 -2.85 13.66
N THR A 152 -11.92 -3.10 12.35
CA THR A 152 -11.16 -2.37 11.33
C THR A 152 -11.53 -0.89 11.34
N HIS A 153 -12.82 -0.56 11.39
CA HIS A 153 -13.29 0.82 11.45
C HIS A 153 -12.76 1.56 12.69
N ARG A 154 -12.84 0.94 13.89
CA ARG A 154 -12.25 1.53 15.11
C ARG A 154 -10.75 1.77 15.00
N SER A 155 -10.03 0.90 14.29
CA SER A 155 -8.59 1.08 14.05
C SER A 155 -8.33 2.27 13.14
N GLN A 156 -9.07 2.37 12.03
CA GLN A 156 -8.96 3.49 11.08
C GLN A 156 -9.30 4.83 11.73
N VAL A 157 -10.33 4.89 12.58
CA VAL A 157 -10.69 6.11 13.33
C VAL A 157 -9.51 6.56 14.20
N LYS A 158 -8.90 5.65 14.97
CA LYS A 158 -7.75 5.94 15.82
C LYS A 158 -6.54 6.42 15.01
N GLU A 159 -6.26 5.77 13.88
CA GLU A 159 -5.15 6.13 13.01
C GLU A 159 -5.36 7.51 12.38
N GLN A 160 -6.58 7.82 11.91
CA GLN A 160 -6.89 9.15 11.39
C GLN A 160 -6.77 10.23 12.45
N GLU A 161 -7.20 9.98 13.69
CA GLU A 161 -7.01 10.91 14.80
C GLU A 161 -5.52 11.12 15.12
N SER A 162 -4.73 10.05 15.14
CA SER A 162 -3.27 10.13 15.31
C SER A 162 -2.63 10.96 14.19
N ASN A 163 -2.96 10.66 12.93
CA ASN A 163 -2.45 11.39 11.77
C ASN A 163 -2.87 12.87 11.79
N LYS A 164 -4.09 13.19 12.21
CA LYS A 164 -4.54 14.58 12.41
C LYS A 164 -3.70 15.29 13.48
N LYS A 165 -3.41 14.61 14.61
CA LYS A 165 -2.54 15.14 15.67
C LYS A 165 -1.10 15.34 15.21
N GLN A 166 -0.54 14.40 14.45
CA GLN A 166 0.80 14.52 13.89
C GLN A 166 0.89 15.68 12.89
N LYS A 167 -0.08 15.79 11.97
CA LYS A 167 -0.15 16.89 11.00
C LYS A 167 -0.33 18.25 11.70
N SER A 168 -1.19 18.32 12.72
CA SER A 168 -1.34 19.56 13.49
C SER A 168 -0.06 19.91 14.24
N TRP A 169 0.63 18.93 14.82
CA TRP A 169 1.92 19.12 15.49
C TRP A 169 3.02 19.60 14.52
N GLN A 170 3.14 18.97 13.35
CA GLN A 170 4.07 19.41 12.30
C GLN A 170 3.73 20.82 11.81
N SER A 171 2.45 21.14 11.63
CA SER A 171 2.03 22.49 11.25
C SER A 171 2.37 23.52 12.33
N PHE A 172 2.27 23.16 13.61
CA PHE A 172 2.69 24.02 14.72
C PHE A 172 4.20 24.25 14.73
N GLN A 173 5.00 23.21 14.47
CA GLN A 173 6.46 23.37 14.33
C GLN A 173 6.83 24.25 13.15
N LYS A 174 6.22 24.04 11.97
CA LYS A 174 6.49 24.84 10.77
C LYS A 174 6.04 26.29 10.93
N LYS A 175 4.91 26.53 11.61
CA LYS A 175 4.40 27.88 11.90
C LYS A 175 5.37 28.70 12.79
N LYS A 176 6.22 28.05 13.60
CA LYS A 176 7.25 28.75 14.39
C LYS A 176 8.41 29.32 13.58
N LYS A 177 8.55 29.03 12.27
CA LYS A 177 9.63 29.58 11.43
C LYS A 177 9.26 30.88 10.67
N VAL A 178 8.00 31.34 10.69
CA VAL A 178 7.54 32.45 9.82
C VAL A 178 7.49 33.82 10.54
N GLY A 179 7.84 33.92 11.82
CA GLY A 179 7.96 35.24 12.45
C GLY A 179 8.41 35.19 13.89
N GLY A 180 9.55 35.81 14.16
CA GLY A 180 9.99 36.17 15.50
C GLY A 180 10.92 35.14 16.13
N THR A 181 12.18 35.55 16.27
CA THR A 181 13.15 35.10 17.27
C THR A 181 12.45 34.50 18.49
N SER A 182 12.64 33.21 18.71
CA SER A 182 11.98 32.45 19.79
C SER A 182 12.19 33.15 21.14
N ILE A 183 11.13 33.31 21.94
CA ILE A 183 11.19 33.81 23.34
C ILE A 183 12.11 32.94 24.22
N PHE A 184 12.41 31.71 23.81
CA PHE A 184 13.39 30.82 24.46
C PHE A 184 14.74 30.77 23.72
N SER A 185 14.88 31.44 22.58
CA SER A 185 16.19 31.67 21.98
C SER A 185 16.83 32.78 22.77
N THR A 186 17.62 32.41 23.77
CA THR A 186 18.57 33.32 24.40
C THR A 186 19.43 33.90 23.29
N GLY A 187 19.19 35.16 22.91
CA GLY A 187 20.23 35.98 22.32
C GLY A 187 21.43 35.96 23.28
N ASP A 188 22.64 35.88 22.73
CA ASP A 188 23.91 35.73 23.43
C ASP A 188 24.03 36.66 24.65
N GLY A 189 23.58 36.18 25.81
CA GLY A 189 23.27 37.03 26.95
C GLY A 189 22.78 36.21 28.14
N GLU A 190 23.67 35.36 28.66
CA GLU A 190 23.83 35.01 30.08
C GLU A 190 22.61 34.58 30.91
N SER A 191 21.50 34.17 30.30
CA SER A 191 20.30 33.72 31.02
C SER A 191 20.14 32.20 30.93
N LYS A 192 21.03 31.46 31.60
CA LYS A 192 20.84 30.02 31.85
C LYS A 192 19.68 29.84 32.83
N ILE A 193 18.49 29.55 32.31
CA ILE A 193 17.36 29.08 33.12
C ILE A 193 17.75 27.69 33.66
N GLY A 194 18.22 27.65 34.90
CA GLY A 194 18.56 26.42 35.60
C GLY A 194 17.32 25.58 35.84
N VAL A 195 17.25 24.41 35.21
CA VAL A 195 16.33 23.35 35.65
C VAL A 195 16.80 22.92 37.03
N VAL A 196 16.08 23.32 38.07
CA VAL A 196 16.32 22.85 39.43
C VAL A 196 16.10 21.33 39.46
N THR A 197 17.19 20.58 39.42
CA THR A 197 17.27 19.12 39.55
C THR A 197 16.98 18.66 41.00
N GLY A 198 16.00 19.26 41.67
CA GLY A 198 15.72 19.07 43.09
C GLY A 198 14.33 18.53 43.43
N ARG A 199 13.41 18.42 42.47
CA ARG A 199 12.07 17.91 42.77
C ARG A 199 12.07 16.39 42.77
N LYS A 200 12.34 15.78 43.93
CA LYS A 200 12.14 14.34 44.21
C LYS A 200 10.77 13.94 43.67
N LYS A 201 10.76 13.19 42.56
CA LYS A 201 9.54 12.58 42.04
C LYS A 201 9.04 11.60 43.09
N THR A 202 7.75 11.69 43.39
CA THR A 202 7.00 10.86 44.31
C THR A 202 7.37 9.38 44.15
N SER A 203 7.75 8.74 45.26
CA SER A 203 8.01 7.31 45.30
C SER A 203 6.78 6.53 44.84
N PHE A 204 6.99 5.58 43.94
CA PHE A 204 5.96 4.68 43.43
C PHE A 204 5.54 3.76 44.58
N LYS A 205 4.35 4.00 45.15
CA LYS A 205 3.77 3.13 46.17
C LYS A 205 3.39 1.80 45.52
N GLU A 206 4.07 0.71 45.90
CA GLU A 206 3.79 -0.63 45.40
C GLU A 206 2.32 -1.00 45.59
N ARG A 207 1.70 -1.49 44.52
CA ARG A 207 0.31 -1.98 44.53
C ARG A 207 0.30 -3.35 45.19
N THR A 208 -0.25 -3.45 46.39
CA THR A 208 -0.49 -4.71 47.08
C THR A 208 -1.53 -5.53 46.30
N ARG A 209 -1.18 -6.77 45.94
CA ARG A 209 -2.10 -7.72 45.33
C ARG A 209 -3.03 -8.26 46.43
N HIS A 210 -4.33 -8.09 46.26
CA HIS A 210 -5.32 -8.75 47.11
C HIS A 210 -5.22 -10.27 46.94
N LYS A 211 -4.98 -10.97 48.05
CA LYS A 211 -5.00 -12.43 48.12
C LYS A 211 -6.46 -12.89 48.09
N LYS A 212 -6.71 -13.89 47.26
CA LYS A 212 -8.02 -14.47 46.96
C LYS A 212 -8.58 -15.25 48.14
#